data_AF-A0A951PSH4-F1
#
_entry.id   AF-A0A951PSH4-F1
#
_cell.length_a   1.000
_cell.length_b   1.000
_cell.length_c   1.000
_cell.angle_alpha   90.00
_cell.angle_beta   90.00
_cell.angle_gamma   90.00
#
_symmetry.space_group_name_H-M   'P 1'
#
loop_
_entity.id
_entity.type
_entity.pdbx_description
1 polymer ?
#
loop_
_entity_poly.entity_id
_entity_poly.type
_entity_poly.pdbx_seq_one_letter_code
_entity_poly.pdbx_strand_id
1 'polypeptide(L)'
;MLNHSIYRQQAEKNEITAKAAKDGFPDCAVIMCFYAALHWVNDYAFRNNEMTELNPTFYGYETSNHEARKKYVKRIARQRRYIKLETAYKNLFDESMKARYLKELENENCTAREHYLEIGIQFCFDYLDQVKKGLL
;
A
#
# COMPACT_ATOMS: atom_id res chain seq x y z
N MET A 1 -6.19 17.91 21.59
CA MET A 1 -5.32 17.05 20.77
C MET A 1 -6.20 16.36 19.74
N LEU A 2 -5.99 16.58 18.45
CA LEU A 2 -6.66 15.83 17.39
C LEU A 2 -6.15 14.38 17.47
N ASN A 3 -6.92 13.47 18.07
CA ASN A 3 -6.55 12.06 18.13
C ASN A 3 -6.51 11.51 16.70
N HIS A 4 -5.30 11.23 16.20
CA HIS A 4 -5.10 10.51 14.95
C HIS A 4 -5.79 9.13 15.05
N SER A 5 -6.48 8.70 13.99
CA SER A 5 -7.08 7.37 13.94
C SER A 5 -6.01 6.29 14.18
N ILE A 6 -6.42 5.13 14.70
CA ILE A 6 -5.50 4.00 14.87
C ILE A 6 -4.84 3.62 13.53
N TYR A 7 -5.54 3.82 12.41
CA TYR A 7 -5.01 3.58 11.08
C TYR A 7 -3.89 4.54 10.72
N ARG A 8 -4.05 5.84 11.00
CA ARG A 8 -2.98 6.82 10.79
C ARG A 8 -1.73 6.50 11.61
N GLN A 9 -1.91 6.17 12.88
CA GLN A 9 -0.79 5.78 13.74
C GLN A 9 -0.06 4.54 13.20
N GLN A 10 -0.80 3.54 12.71
CA GLN A 10 -0.20 2.35 12.11
C GLN A 10 0.50 2.65 10.79
N ALA A 11 -0.08 3.52 9.95
CA ALA A 11 0.54 3.96 8.71
C ALA A 11 1.89 4.63 8.99
N GLU A 12 1.92 5.62 9.88
CA GLU A 12 3.13 6.35 10.28
C GLU A 12 4.22 5.42 10.84
N LYS A 13 3.84 4.47 11.71
CA LYS A 13 4.78 3.46 12.23
C LYS A 13 5.36 2.59 11.13
N ASN A 14 4.54 2.13 10.18
CA ASN A 14 5.01 1.33 9.06
C ASN A 14 5.96 2.12 8.14
N GLU A 15 5.73 3.43 7.93
CA GLU A 15 6.68 4.26 7.18
C GLU A 15 8.04 4.36 7.86
N ILE A 16 8.05 4.51 9.19
CA ILE A 16 9.29 4.54 9.98
C ILE A 16 10.02 3.20 9.84
N THR A 17 9.31 2.08 9.99
CA THR A 17 9.88 0.74 9.80
C THR A 17 10.42 0.56 8.38
N ALA A 18 9.71 1.03 7.36
CA ALA A 18 10.16 0.95 5.97
C ALA A 18 11.49 1.68 5.78
N LYS A 19 11.61 2.90 6.31
CA LYS A 19 12.83 3.71 6.24
C LYS A 19 14.00 3.03 6.95
N ALA A 20 13.76 2.49 8.15
CA ALA A 20 14.79 1.80 8.92
C ALA A 20 15.28 0.50 8.26
N ALA A 21 14.40 -0.19 7.52
CA ALA A 21 14.70 -1.44 6.85
C ALA A 21 15.37 -1.26 5.47
N LYS A 22 15.28 -0.07 4.85
CA LYS A 22 15.62 0.15 3.43
C LYS A 22 16.99 -0.39 3.01
N ASP A 23 18.02 -0.19 3.83
CA ASP A 23 19.40 -0.48 3.42
C ASP A 23 19.85 -1.92 3.75
N GLY A 24 19.21 -2.59 4.72
CA GLY A 24 19.59 -3.94 5.15
C GLY A 24 18.55 -5.04 4.81
N PHE A 25 17.28 -4.64 4.72
CA PHE A 25 16.14 -5.53 4.52
C PHE A 25 15.15 -4.90 3.53
N PRO A 26 15.56 -4.65 2.27
CA PRO A 26 14.76 -3.91 1.31
C PRO A 26 13.42 -4.61 0.96
N ASP A 27 13.39 -5.93 0.99
CA ASP A 27 12.18 -6.76 0.91
C ASP A 27 11.17 -6.40 2.01
N CYS A 28 11.66 -6.26 3.25
CA CYS A 28 10.84 -5.85 4.39
C CYS A 28 10.37 -4.39 4.24
N ALA A 29 11.23 -3.51 3.72
CA ALA A 29 10.87 -2.11 3.48
C ALA A 29 9.76 -1.96 2.42
N VAL A 30 9.78 -2.77 1.34
CA VAL A 30 8.71 -2.84 0.33
C VAL A 30 7.38 -3.26 0.98
N ILE A 31 7.41 -4.32 1.80
CA ILE A 31 6.23 -4.81 2.53
C ILE A 31 5.65 -3.71 3.44
N MET A 32 6.53 -2.99 4.16
CA MET A 32 6.11 -1.91 5.05
C MET A 32 5.57 -0.69 4.30
N CYS A 33 6.10 -0.36 3.12
CA CYS A 33 5.52 0.68 2.25
C CYS A 33 4.07 0.33 1.85
N PHE A 34 3.82 -0.92 1.47
CA PHE A 34 2.46 -1.37 1.15
C PHE A 34 1.52 -1.32 2.36
N TYR A 35 1.95 -1.83 3.52
CA TYR A 35 1.11 -1.75 4.72
C TYR A 35 0.87 -0.32 5.18
N ALA A 36 1.84 0.59 5.03
CA ALA A 36 1.63 2.01 5.28
C ALA A 36 0.53 2.57 4.35
N ALA A 37 0.62 2.31 3.04
CA ALA A 37 -0.39 2.74 2.07
C ALA A 37 -1.79 2.17 2.38
N LEU A 38 -1.87 0.88 2.75
CA LEU A 38 -3.12 0.24 3.18
C LEU A 38 -3.75 0.98 4.36
N HIS A 39 -2.95 1.35 5.35
CA HIS A 39 -3.46 2.05 6.53
C HIS A 39 -3.79 3.52 6.26
N TRP A 40 -3.11 4.19 5.32
CA TRP A 40 -3.54 5.51 4.84
C TRP A 40 -4.90 5.46 4.15
N VAL A 41 -5.17 4.41 3.37
CA VAL A 41 -6.50 4.19 2.76
C VAL A 41 -7.56 3.96 3.83
N ASN A 42 -7.28 3.15 4.86
CA ASN A 42 -8.21 2.94 5.97
C ASN A 42 -8.44 4.24 6.77
N ASP A 43 -7.41 5.04 7.02
CA ASP A 43 -7.56 6.35 7.69
C ASP A 43 -8.45 7.29 6.88
N TYR A 44 -8.26 7.33 5.55
CA TYR A 44 -9.12 8.11 4.66
C TYR A 44 -10.58 7.69 4.76
N ALA A 45 -10.86 6.39 4.66
CA ALA A 45 -12.22 5.87 4.77
C ALA A 45 -12.83 6.17 6.14
N PHE A 46 -12.05 6.03 7.22
CA PHE A 46 -12.46 6.36 8.57
C PHE A 46 -12.87 7.83 8.70
N ARG A 47 -12.03 8.77 8.23
CA ARG A 47 -12.31 10.22 8.31
C ARG A 47 -13.52 10.66 7.49
N ASN A 48 -13.87 9.92 6.44
CA ASN A 48 -15.01 10.22 5.58
C ASN A 48 -16.28 9.41 5.94
N ASN A 49 -16.25 8.59 7.01
CA ASN A 49 -17.33 7.66 7.38
C ASN A 49 -17.66 6.61 6.28
N GLU A 50 -16.66 6.19 5.50
CA GLU A 50 -16.79 5.28 4.36
C GLU A 50 -16.21 3.87 4.65
N MET A 51 -15.97 3.52 5.93
CA MET A 51 -15.35 2.24 6.31
C MET A 51 -16.11 1.01 5.80
N THR A 52 -17.43 1.11 5.64
CA THR A 52 -18.27 0.04 5.08
C THR A 52 -17.90 -0.30 3.64
N GLU A 53 -17.36 0.64 2.87
CA GLU A 53 -16.92 0.41 1.49
C GLU A 53 -15.66 -0.46 1.38
N LEU A 54 -14.94 -0.62 2.49
CA LEU A 54 -13.80 -1.52 2.60
C LEU A 54 -14.22 -2.95 2.96
N ASN A 55 -15.51 -3.18 3.26
CA ASN A 55 -16.04 -4.51 3.51
C ASN A 55 -16.03 -5.32 2.21
N PRO A 56 -15.46 -6.54 2.19
CA PRO A 56 -15.40 -7.34 0.99
C PRO A 56 -16.75 -7.69 0.34
N THR A 57 -17.86 -7.60 1.07
CA THR A 57 -19.22 -7.86 0.57
C THR A 57 -19.97 -6.60 0.14
N PHE A 58 -19.40 -5.41 0.34
CA PHE A 58 -20.09 -4.13 0.09
C PHE A 58 -20.59 -3.99 -1.36
N TYR A 59 -19.83 -4.53 -2.33
CA TYR A 59 -20.15 -4.44 -3.75
C TYR A 59 -21.10 -5.55 -4.24
N GLY A 60 -21.78 -6.27 -3.33
CA GLY A 60 -22.80 -7.27 -3.67
C GLY A 60 -22.25 -8.64 -4.08
N TYR A 61 -20.95 -8.88 -3.93
CA TYR A 61 -20.28 -10.16 -4.11
C TYR A 61 -19.08 -10.26 -3.18
N GLU A 62 -18.75 -11.48 -2.77
CA GLU A 62 -17.61 -11.73 -1.88
C GLU A 62 -16.28 -11.51 -2.62
N THR A 63 -15.37 -10.77 -1.99
CA THR A 63 -14.03 -10.50 -2.53
C THR A 63 -12.97 -10.61 -1.43
N SER A 64 -11.70 -10.40 -1.76
CA SER A 64 -10.68 -10.26 -0.72
C SER A 64 -10.68 -8.84 -0.14
N ASN A 65 -10.21 -8.71 1.10
CA ASN A 65 -9.94 -7.41 1.74
C ASN A 65 -9.02 -6.50 0.91
N HIS A 66 -8.11 -7.07 0.11
CA HIS A 66 -7.24 -6.31 -0.78
C HIS A 66 -7.97 -5.84 -2.03
N GLU A 67 -8.86 -6.66 -2.60
CA GLU A 67 -9.70 -6.26 -3.75
C GLU A 67 -10.68 -5.15 -3.38
N ALA A 68 -11.32 -5.23 -2.21
CA ALA A 68 -12.20 -4.18 -1.72
C ALA A 68 -11.48 -2.82 -1.65
N ARG A 69 -10.26 -2.80 -1.09
CA ARG A 69 -9.42 -1.60 -1.03
C ARG A 69 -9.00 -1.10 -2.41
N LYS A 70 -8.60 -1.99 -3.33
CA LYS A 70 -8.24 -1.57 -4.70
C LYS A 70 -9.41 -0.87 -5.40
N LYS A 71 -10.63 -1.38 -5.26
CA LYS A 71 -11.85 -0.74 -5.81
C LYS A 71 -12.14 0.60 -5.16
N TYR A 72 -12.01 0.67 -3.85
CA TYR A 72 -12.20 1.90 -3.09
C TYR A 72 -11.19 2.99 -3.52
N VAL A 73 -9.90 2.64 -3.61
CA VAL A 73 -8.85 3.54 -4.10
C VAL A 73 -9.12 4.01 -5.54
N LYS A 74 -9.55 3.09 -6.42
CA LYS A 74 -9.95 3.42 -7.79
C LYS A 74 -11.10 4.42 -7.85
N ARG A 75 -12.11 4.26 -7.00
CA ARG A 75 -13.23 5.22 -6.89
C ARG A 75 -12.71 6.61 -6.50
N ILE A 76 -11.86 6.69 -5.47
CA ILE A 76 -11.27 7.96 -5.01
C ILE A 76 -10.43 8.60 -6.11
N ALA A 77 -9.56 7.83 -6.77
CA ALA A 77 -8.72 8.31 -7.86
C ALA A 77 -9.54 8.95 -9.00
N ARG A 78 -10.68 8.34 -9.34
CA ARG A 78 -11.63 8.90 -10.33
C ARG A 78 -12.28 10.19 -9.85
N GLN A 79 -12.81 10.21 -8.63
CA GLN A 79 -13.46 11.40 -8.05
C GLN A 79 -12.51 12.60 -7.98
N ARG A 80 -11.25 12.35 -7.61
CA ARG A 80 -10.21 13.37 -7.47
C ARG A 80 -9.46 13.67 -8.78
N ARG A 81 -9.79 12.98 -9.89
CA ARG A 81 -9.05 13.04 -11.16
C ARG A 81 -7.54 12.82 -11.01
N TYR A 82 -7.16 11.95 -10.08
CA TYR A 82 -5.76 11.67 -9.74
C TYR A 82 -5.43 10.19 -9.99
N ILE A 83 -5.25 9.84 -11.27
CA ILE A 83 -5.03 8.45 -11.72
C ILE A 83 -3.79 7.81 -11.07
N LYS A 84 -2.79 8.63 -10.73
CA LYS A 84 -1.56 8.18 -10.07
C LYS A 84 -1.83 7.49 -8.73
N LEU A 85 -2.91 7.84 -8.02
CA LEU A 85 -3.29 7.16 -6.78
C LEU A 85 -3.64 5.68 -7.01
N GLU A 86 -4.44 5.38 -8.04
CA GLU A 86 -4.80 4.00 -8.39
C GLU A 86 -3.54 3.21 -8.79
N THR A 87 -2.73 3.79 -9.68
CA THR A 87 -1.50 3.15 -10.16
C THR A 87 -0.50 2.91 -9.03
N ALA A 88 -0.25 3.90 -8.17
CA ALA A 88 0.70 3.79 -7.07
C ALA A 88 0.27 2.73 -6.04
N TYR A 89 -1.01 2.71 -5.65
CA TYR A 89 -1.52 1.71 -4.72
C TYR A 89 -1.46 0.29 -5.31
N LYS A 90 -1.82 0.13 -6.59
CA LYS A 90 -1.73 -1.15 -7.30
C LYS A 90 -0.28 -1.63 -7.35
N ASN A 91 0.66 -0.77 -7.73
CA ASN A 91 2.06 -1.13 -7.83
C ASN A 91 2.62 -1.54 -6.46
N LEU A 92 2.31 -0.82 -5.38
CA LEU A 92 2.70 -1.24 -4.03
C LEU A 92 2.13 -2.61 -3.64
N PHE A 93 0.88 -2.90 -4.01
CA PHE A 93 0.31 -4.23 -3.78
C PHE A 93 1.09 -5.31 -4.53
N ASP A 94 1.36 -5.11 -5.82
CA ASP A 94 2.05 -6.09 -6.65
C ASP A 94 3.49 -6.34 -6.14
N GLU A 95 4.25 -5.29 -5.84
CA GLU A 95 5.59 -5.39 -5.25
C GLU A 95 5.57 -6.08 -3.88
N SER A 96 4.53 -5.85 -3.06
CA SER A 96 4.36 -6.59 -1.80
C SER A 96 4.09 -8.09 -1.99
N MET A 97 3.53 -8.48 -3.14
CA MET A 97 3.31 -9.89 -3.47
C MET A 97 4.63 -10.53 -3.90
N LYS A 98 5.45 -9.84 -4.68
CA LYS A 98 6.82 -10.28 -4.99
C LYS A 98 7.64 -10.45 -3.72
N ALA A 99 7.60 -9.46 -2.84
CA ALA A 99 8.39 -9.44 -1.60
C ALA A 99 8.02 -10.56 -0.62
N ARG A 100 6.74 -10.95 -0.53
CA ARG A 100 6.26 -11.97 0.43
C ARG A 100 6.20 -13.37 -0.14
N TYR A 101 5.90 -13.49 -1.42
CA TYR A 101 5.52 -14.76 -2.04
C TYR A 101 6.37 -15.11 -3.26
N LEU A 102 7.41 -14.31 -3.55
CA LEU A 102 8.29 -14.48 -4.71
C LEU A 102 7.53 -14.48 -6.05
N LYS A 103 6.32 -13.92 -6.06
CA LYS A 103 5.50 -13.82 -7.26
C LYS A 103 6.30 -13.10 -8.34
N GLU A 104 6.33 -13.66 -9.55
CA GLU A 104 7.11 -13.19 -10.72
C GLU A 104 8.63 -13.40 -10.60
N LEU A 105 9.16 -13.73 -9.43
CA LEU A 105 10.59 -14.02 -9.21
C LEU A 105 10.90 -15.52 -9.28
N GLU A 106 9.88 -16.40 -9.34
CA GLU A 106 10.09 -17.85 -9.29
C GLU A 106 10.95 -18.35 -10.46
N ASN A 107 10.86 -17.70 -11.62
CA ASN A 107 11.64 -18.04 -12.81
C ASN A 107 13.05 -17.40 -12.82
N GLU A 108 13.26 -16.37 -12.02
CA GLU A 108 14.54 -15.66 -11.90
C GLU A 108 15.48 -16.33 -10.89
N ASN A 109 14.95 -17.28 -10.09
CA ASN A 109 15.70 -18.06 -9.10
C ASN A 109 16.51 -17.18 -8.13
N CYS A 110 15.91 -16.07 -7.68
CA CYS A 110 16.47 -15.16 -6.69
C CYS A 110 15.51 -14.98 -5.51
N THR A 111 16.07 -14.59 -4.36
CA THR A 111 15.26 -14.14 -3.23
C THR A 111 14.74 -12.72 -3.49
N ALA A 112 13.61 -12.36 -2.88
CA ALA A 112 13.12 -10.98 -2.93
C ALA A 112 14.16 -9.97 -2.43
N ARG A 113 15.00 -10.34 -1.44
CA ARG A 113 16.04 -9.45 -0.94
C ARG A 113 17.11 -9.17 -1.99
N GLU A 114 17.60 -10.20 -2.67
CA GLU A 114 18.59 -10.05 -3.74
C GLU A 114 18.03 -9.18 -4.87
N HIS A 115 16.80 -9.46 -5.31
CA HIS A 115 16.11 -8.66 -6.32
C HIS A 115 16.07 -7.17 -5.95
N TYR A 116 15.61 -6.83 -4.75
CA TYR A 116 15.47 -5.43 -4.33
C TYR A 116 16.78 -4.76 -3.94
N LEU A 117 17.84 -5.50 -3.62
CA LEU A 117 19.19 -4.95 -3.51
C LEU A 117 19.73 -4.53 -4.88
N GLU A 118 19.42 -5.29 -5.93
CA GLU A 118 19.86 -5.00 -7.30
C GLU A 118 19.13 -3.79 -7.89
N ILE A 119 17.80 -3.77 -7.84
CA ILE A 119 17.01 -2.71 -8.49
C ILE A 119 16.80 -1.46 -7.63
N GLY A 120 17.07 -1.56 -6.32
CA GLY A 120 16.75 -0.55 -5.31
C GLY A 120 15.24 -0.41 -5.08
N ILE A 121 14.84 0.29 -4.01
CA ILE A 121 13.42 0.38 -3.59
C ILE A 121 12.85 1.79 -3.49
N GLN A 122 13.55 2.79 -4.06
CA GLN A 122 13.11 4.18 -3.97
C GLN A 122 11.72 4.39 -4.57
N PHE A 123 11.40 3.69 -5.65
CA PHE A 123 10.09 3.76 -6.29
C PHE A 123 8.94 3.35 -5.35
N CYS A 124 9.15 2.45 -4.38
CA CYS A 124 8.12 2.10 -3.40
C CYS A 124 7.80 3.28 -2.48
N PHE A 125 8.82 4.03 -2.05
CA PHE A 125 8.61 5.24 -1.27
C PHE A 125 7.91 6.32 -2.10
N ASP A 126 8.28 6.46 -3.38
CA ASP A 126 7.64 7.43 -4.28
C ASP A 126 6.16 7.07 -4.54
N TYR A 127 5.83 5.78 -4.65
CA TYR A 127 4.43 5.32 -4.74
C TYR A 127 3.66 5.60 -3.45
N LEU A 128 4.27 5.34 -2.29
CA LEU A 128 3.64 5.64 -1.00
C LEU A 128 3.34 7.14 -0.87
N ASP A 129 4.27 8.00 -1.28
CA ASP A 129 4.06 9.45 -1.30
C ASP A 129 2.93 9.87 -2.26
N GLN A 130 2.82 9.22 -3.43
CA GLN A 130 1.69 9.44 -4.34
C GLN A 130 0.36 9.02 -3.71
N VAL A 131 0.32 7.88 -3.01
CA VAL A 131 -0.88 7.45 -2.27
C VAL A 131 -1.28 8.50 -1.24
N LYS A 132 -0.32 8.98 -0.43
CA LYS A 132 -0.59 10.02 0.58
C LYS A 132 -1.11 11.30 -0.05
N LYS A 133 -0.48 11.80 -1.13
CA LYS A 133 -0.93 12.99 -1.87
C LYS A 133 -2.36 12.83 -2.41
N GLY A 134 -2.76 11.63 -2.80
CA GLY A 134 -4.12 11.36 -3.28
C GLY A 134 -5.20 11.31 -2.20
N LEU A 135 -4.81 11.11 -0.93
CA LEU A 135 -5.71 10.92 0.21
C LEU A 135 -5.72 12.09 1.21
N LEU A 136 -4.79 13.03 1.06
CA LEU A 136 -4.76 14.28 1.84
C LEU A 136 -5.64 15.36 1.22
#